data_AF-A0A7W0ZKF4-F1
#
_entry.id   AF-A0A7W0ZKF4-F1
#
_cell.length_a   1.000
_cell.length_b   1.000
_cell.length_c   1.000
_cell.angle_alpha   90.00
_cell.angle_beta   90.00
_cell.angle_gamma   90.00
#
_symmetry.space_group_name_H-M   'P 1'
#
loop_
_entity.id
_entity.type
_entity.pdbx_description
1 polymer ?
#
loop_
_entity_poly.entity_id
_entity_poly.type
_entity_poly.pdbx_seq_one_letter_code
_entity_poly.pdbx_strand_id
1 'polypeptide(L)'
;MYFGIELIFIPPAEAKRNSLVEGINHLWSHGFWEKNDFTSWRDFARKRGKFLSWYADYEPPTLGGLCVGQASALARRRKLKRREVIAVPAQLPLCAGRIHFVRQVSATGEIELLKEHWKVSKRLAHKYVWATLSTNGQRLEIYHRPSARAQPRLVKQYAYAMGERVSPLLACYRRSHRRISVLKLI
;
A
#
# COMPACT_ATOMS: atom_id res chain seq x y z
N MET A 1 -4.83 7.29 -7.65
CA MET A 1 -6.26 7.15 -7.98
C MET A 1 -6.54 6.85 -9.44
N TYR A 2 -5.80 7.39 -10.43
CA TYR A 2 -5.62 6.86 -11.81
C TYR A 2 -6.58 5.74 -12.24
N PHE A 3 -6.13 4.53 -11.90
CA PHE A 3 -6.72 3.23 -12.19
C PHE A 3 -7.64 2.70 -11.08
N GLY A 4 -8.22 3.57 -10.26
CA GLY A 4 -8.97 3.22 -9.06
C GLY A 4 -8.10 2.63 -7.94
N ILE A 5 -6.81 2.95 -7.91
CA ILE A 5 -5.86 2.47 -6.89
C ILE A 5 -5.76 3.50 -5.76
N GLU A 6 -5.96 3.02 -4.54
CA GLU A 6 -5.71 3.74 -3.28
C GLU A 6 -4.30 3.39 -2.81
N LEU A 7 -3.52 4.42 -2.45
CA LEU A 7 -2.14 4.26 -1.98
C LEU A 7 -2.12 4.21 -0.46
N ILE A 8 -1.23 3.39 0.10
CA ILE A 8 -1.01 3.29 1.54
C ILE A 8 0.49 3.50 1.80
N PHE A 9 0.82 4.56 2.54
CA PHE A 9 2.17 4.88 2.96
C PHE A 9 2.36 4.47 4.42
N ILE A 10 3.03 3.35 4.59
CA ILE A 10 3.49 2.81 5.88
C ILE A 10 4.86 3.42 6.23
N PRO A 11 5.18 3.63 7.51
CA PRO A 11 6.50 4.08 7.92
C PRO A 11 7.58 3.05 7.54
N PRO A 12 8.77 3.50 7.14
CA PRO A 12 9.91 2.60 6.96
C PRO A 12 10.35 1.99 8.30
N ALA A 13 10.92 0.78 8.25
CA ALA A 13 11.54 0.07 9.39
C ALA A 13 10.60 -0.33 10.56
N GLU A 14 9.29 -0.43 10.34
CA GLU A 14 8.34 -0.92 11.33
C GLU A 14 7.94 -2.39 11.10
N ALA A 15 8.82 -3.30 11.52
CA ALA A 15 8.73 -4.74 11.26
C ALA A 15 7.40 -5.40 11.64
N LYS A 16 6.79 -4.94 12.73
CA LYS A 16 5.50 -5.47 13.20
C LYS A 16 4.33 -5.20 12.25
N ARG A 17 4.44 -4.20 11.37
CA ARG A 17 3.39 -3.82 10.41
C ARG A 17 3.72 -4.21 8.96
N ASN A 18 4.97 -4.57 8.69
CA ASN A 18 5.47 -4.97 7.37
C ASN A 18 5.83 -6.44 7.29
N SER A 19 5.47 -7.26 8.27
CA SER A 19 5.90 -8.66 8.39
C SER A 19 5.75 -9.49 7.10
N LEU A 20 4.69 -9.28 6.32
CA LEU A 20 4.52 -9.93 5.01
C LEU A 20 5.54 -9.45 3.96
N VAL A 21 5.75 -8.14 3.87
CA VAL A 21 6.72 -7.54 2.95
C VAL A 21 8.15 -7.91 3.36
N GLU A 22 8.43 -7.89 4.65
CA GLU A 22 9.73 -8.25 5.21
C GLU A 22 10.01 -9.73 5.07
N GLY A 23 9.03 -10.61 5.28
CA GLY A 23 9.18 -12.03 5.03
C GLY A 23 9.53 -12.33 3.57
N ILE A 24 8.89 -11.64 2.62
CA ILE A 24 9.22 -11.76 1.20
C ILE A 24 10.63 -11.20 0.92
N ASN A 25 10.97 -10.03 1.45
CA ASN A 25 12.30 -9.42 1.23
C ASN A 25 13.42 -10.30 1.81
N HIS A 26 13.19 -10.89 2.98
CA HIS A 26 14.10 -11.82 3.61
C HIS A 26 14.27 -13.10 2.77
N LEU A 27 13.17 -13.63 2.23
CA LEU A 27 13.20 -14.77 1.30
C LEU A 27 14.03 -14.48 0.05
N TRP A 28 13.91 -13.28 -0.52
CA TRP A 28 14.73 -12.85 -1.66
C TRP A 28 16.20 -12.65 -1.27
N SER A 29 16.47 -12.07 -0.10
CA SER A 29 17.82 -11.84 0.40
C SER A 29 18.58 -13.15 0.59
N HIS A 30 18.05 -14.05 1.42
CA HIS A 30 18.69 -15.35 1.68
C HIS A 30 18.54 -16.34 0.52
N GLY A 31 17.41 -16.32 -0.20
CA GLY A 31 17.11 -17.29 -1.23
C GLY A 31 17.74 -16.98 -2.58
N PHE A 32 18.03 -15.71 -2.86
CA PHE A 32 18.53 -15.27 -4.16
C PHE A 32 19.82 -14.45 -4.06
N TRP A 33 19.83 -13.35 -3.31
CA TRP A 33 20.98 -12.43 -3.31
C TRP A 33 22.22 -13.02 -2.65
N GLU A 34 22.10 -13.60 -1.46
CA GLU A 34 23.24 -14.15 -0.71
C GLU A 34 23.79 -15.45 -1.31
N LYS A 35 22.97 -16.18 -2.08
CA LYS A 35 23.34 -17.48 -2.67
C LYS A 35 23.95 -17.37 -4.07
N ASN A 36 24.05 -16.15 -4.63
CA ASN A 36 24.45 -15.96 -6.00
C ASN A 36 25.38 -14.75 -6.15
N ASP A 37 26.57 -14.99 -6.71
CA ASP A 37 27.36 -13.92 -7.33
C ASP A 37 26.85 -13.66 -8.75
N PHE A 38 26.98 -12.44 -9.26
CA PHE A 38 26.52 -12.11 -10.63
C PHE A 38 27.68 -11.56 -11.46
N THR A 39 28.10 -12.30 -12.48
CA THR A 39 29.21 -11.90 -13.37
C THR A 39 28.73 -11.12 -14.60
N SER A 40 27.43 -11.19 -14.92
CA SER A 40 26.83 -10.46 -16.04
C SER A 40 25.32 -10.36 -15.90
N TRP A 41 24.70 -9.49 -16.70
CA TRP A 41 23.23 -9.39 -16.79
C TRP A 41 22.58 -10.70 -17.27
N ARG A 42 23.20 -11.42 -18.20
CA ARG A 42 22.68 -12.72 -18.68
C ARG A 42 22.69 -13.77 -17.57
N ASP A 43 23.75 -13.80 -16.77
CA ASP A 43 23.85 -14.70 -15.62
C ASP A 43 22.79 -14.37 -14.56
N PHE A 44 22.60 -13.08 -14.25
CA PHE A 44 21.50 -12.60 -13.41
C PHE A 44 20.13 -13.04 -13.92
N ALA A 45 19.83 -12.82 -15.20
CA ALA A 45 18.54 -13.16 -15.78
C ALA A 45 18.25 -14.67 -15.69
N ARG A 46 19.26 -15.50 -15.93
CA ARG A 46 19.18 -16.96 -15.80
C ARG A 46 18.93 -17.39 -14.35
N LYS A 47 19.72 -16.88 -13.40
CA LYS A 47 19.58 -17.18 -11.96
C LYS A 47 18.22 -16.72 -11.44
N ARG A 48 17.78 -15.52 -11.83
CA ARG A 48 16.45 -14.99 -11.51
C ARG A 48 15.35 -15.91 -12.03
N GLY A 49 15.48 -16.42 -13.25
CA GLY A 49 14.54 -17.39 -13.83
C GLY A 49 14.39 -18.65 -12.97
N LYS A 50 15.52 -19.23 -12.53
CA LYS A 50 15.51 -20.40 -11.63
C LYS A 50 14.85 -20.10 -10.30
N PHE A 51 15.19 -18.97 -9.68
CA PHE A 51 14.60 -18.56 -8.40
C PHE A 51 13.09 -18.34 -8.53
N LEU A 52 12.62 -17.66 -9.59
CA LEU A 52 11.19 -17.44 -9.81
C LEU A 52 10.41 -18.73 -10.06
N SER A 53 11.03 -19.71 -10.74
CA SER A 53 10.43 -21.03 -10.91
C SER A 53 10.24 -21.72 -9.56
N TRP A 54 11.29 -21.78 -8.74
CA TRP A 54 11.20 -22.32 -7.38
C TRP A 54 10.18 -21.57 -6.52
N TYR A 55 10.17 -20.23 -6.59
CA TYR A 55 9.27 -19.40 -5.80
C TYR A 55 7.80 -19.63 -6.17
N ALA A 56 7.50 -20.02 -7.42
CA ALA A 56 6.14 -20.38 -7.83
C ALA A 56 5.64 -21.62 -7.10
N ASP A 57 6.52 -22.56 -6.79
CA ASP A 57 6.21 -23.82 -6.08
C ASP A 57 6.34 -23.69 -4.55
N TYR A 58 6.88 -22.57 -4.05
CA TYR A 58 6.99 -22.31 -2.62
C TYR A 58 5.62 -22.15 -1.95
N GLU A 59 5.42 -22.83 -0.81
CA GLU A 59 4.19 -22.83 -0.02
C GLU A 59 4.37 -22.05 1.29
N PRO A 60 4.12 -20.72 1.29
CA PRO A 60 4.18 -19.95 2.52
C PRO A 60 3.01 -20.32 3.46
N PRO A 61 3.23 -20.34 4.79
CA PRO A 61 2.18 -20.66 5.77
C PRO A 61 0.92 -19.78 5.65
N THR A 62 1.10 -18.53 5.18
CA THR A 62 0.02 -17.55 5.03
C THR A 62 -0.96 -17.87 3.90
N LEU A 63 -0.62 -18.78 2.99
CA LEU A 63 -1.49 -19.20 1.89
C LEU A 63 -2.27 -20.49 2.19
N GLY A 64 -2.18 -21.01 3.42
CA GLY A 64 -3.06 -22.09 3.88
C GLY A 64 -2.96 -23.38 3.06
N GLY A 65 -1.75 -23.76 2.65
CA GLY A 65 -1.48 -24.96 1.86
C GLY A 65 -1.50 -24.77 0.34
N LEU A 66 -1.56 -23.53 -0.15
CA LEU A 66 -1.38 -23.22 -1.57
C LEU A 66 0.04 -22.72 -1.84
N CYS A 67 0.61 -23.11 -2.98
CA CYS A 67 1.84 -22.50 -3.47
C CYS A 67 1.58 -21.10 -4.04
N VAL A 68 2.63 -20.28 -4.15
CA VAL A 68 2.51 -18.91 -4.68
C VAL A 68 1.93 -18.90 -6.10
N GLY A 69 2.32 -19.85 -6.95
CA GLY A 69 1.81 -20.00 -8.31
C GLY A 69 0.31 -20.25 -8.34
N GLN A 70 -0.18 -21.19 -7.53
CA GLN A 70 -1.60 -21.50 -7.38
C GLN A 70 -2.39 -20.30 -6.86
N ALA A 71 -1.93 -19.68 -5.77
CA ALA A 71 -2.59 -18.51 -5.19
C ALA A 71 -2.62 -17.32 -6.17
N SER A 72 -1.55 -17.12 -6.94
CA SER A 72 -1.48 -16.09 -7.97
C SER A 72 -2.45 -16.36 -9.12
N ALA A 73 -2.63 -17.61 -9.54
CA ALA A 73 -3.59 -18.01 -10.57
C ALA A 73 -5.05 -17.82 -10.11
N LEU A 74 -5.34 -18.09 -8.83
CA LEU A 74 -6.66 -17.85 -8.23
C LEU A 74 -6.95 -16.36 -8.03
N ALA A 75 -5.92 -15.52 -7.90
CA ALA A 75 -6.08 -14.09 -7.73
C ALA A 75 -6.66 -13.45 -9.01
N ARG A 76 -7.94 -13.03 -8.95
CA ARG A 76 -8.58 -12.25 -10.02
C ARG A 76 -7.95 -10.87 -10.12
N ARG A 77 -6.90 -10.73 -10.93
CA ARG A 77 -6.24 -9.45 -11.24
C ARG A 77 -6.75 -8.93 -12.58
N ARG A 78 -7.35 -7.74 -12.60
CA ARG A 78 -7.64 -7.06 -13.86
C ARG A 78 -6.34 -6.52 -14.45
N LYS A 79 -5.88 -7.11 -15.56
CA LYS A 79 -4.82 -6.52 -16.38
C LYS A 79 -5.42 -5.43 -17.27
N LEU A 80 -4.65 -4.37 -17.52
CA LEU A 80 -5.03 -3.38 -18.52
C LEU A 80 -4.99 -4.02 -19.92
N LYS A 81 -6.04 -3.80 -20.71
CA LYS A 81 -6.08 -4.18 -22.13
C LYS A 81 -5.12 -3.29 -22.91
N ARG A 82 -4.60 -3.76 -24.04
CA ARG A 82 -3.67 -3.00 -24.91
C ARG A 82 -4.16 -1.58 -25.21
N ARG A 83 -5.46 -1.42 -25.52
CA ARG A 83 -6.10 -0.12 -25.76
C ARG A 83 -6.04 0.82 -24.55
N GLU A 84 -6.19 0.28 -23.34
CA GLU A 84 -6.14 1.06 -22.10
C GLU A 84 -4.71 1.48 -21.77
N VAL A 85 -3.72 0.64 -22.09
CA VAL A 85 -2.29 0.96 -21.95
C VAL A 85 -1.89 2.10 -22.88
N ILE A 86 -2.31 2.04 -24.15
CA ILE A 86 -2.03 3.10 -25.13
C ILE A 86 -2.71 4.42 -24.74
N ALA A 87 -3.89 4.35 -24.10
CA ALA A 87 -4.63 5.51 -23.62
C ALA A 87 -4.13 6.07 -22.27
N VAL A 88 -3.04 5.54 -21.70
CA VAL A 88 -2.45 6.13 -20.49
C VAL A 88 -1.74 7.42 -20.87
N PRO A 89 -2.11 8.57 -20.26
CA PRO A 89 -1.44 9.83 -20.56
C PRO A 89 0.01 9.81 -20.06
N ALA A 90 0.89 10.57 -20.73
CA ALA A 90 2.29 10.69 -20.33
C ALA A 90 2.45 11.22 -18.90
N GLN A 91 1.57 12.13 -18.47
CA GLN A 91 1.44 12.59 -17.09
C GLN A 91 0.07 12.17 -16.55
N LEU A 92 0.07 11.44 -15.43
CA LEU A 92 -1.16 11.02 -14.79
C LEU A 92 -1.80 12.19 -14.05
N PRO A 93 -3.08 12.52 -14.30
CA PRO A 93 -3.77 13.57 -13.56
C PRO A 93 -4.04 13.12 -12.12
N LEU A 94 -4.15 14.11 -11.22
CA LEU A 94 -4.68 13.87 -9.88
C LEU A 94 -6.16 13.53 -9.96
N CYS A 95 -6.50 12.25 -9.78
CA CYS A 95 -7.88 11.81 -9.78
C CYS A 95 -8.51 11.73 -8.37
N ALA A 96 -9.82 11.92 -8.33
CA ALA A 96 -10.68 11.76 -7.17
C ALA A 96 -10.47 10.41 -6.48
N GLY A 97 -10.18 10.42 -5.17
CA GLY A 97 -10.20 9.29 -4.24
C GLY A 97 -9.28 9.45 -3.05
N ARG A 98 -8.56 8.40 -2.65
CA ARG A 98 -7.94 8.33 -1.31
C ARG A 98 -6.47 7.94 -1.33
N ILE A 99 -5.73 8.58 -0.45
CA ILE A 99 -4.36 8.27 -0.09
C ILE A 99 -4.34 8.07 1.42
N HIS A 100 -3.69 7.00 1.87
CA HIS A 100 -3.64 6.64 3.26
C HIS A 100 -2.21 6.69 3.79
N PHE A 101 -2.08 7.06 5.05
CA PHE A 101 -0.81 7.12 5.75
C PHE A 101 -0.98 6.48 7.12
N VAL A 102 -0.09 5.55 7.46
CA VAL A 102 0.06 5.07 8.82
C VAL A 102 1.19 5.88 9.44
N ARG A 103 0.95 6.57 10.55
CA ARG A 103 1.95 7.41 11.21
C ARG A 103 1.91 7.21 12.71
N GLN A 104 3.09 7.15 13.33
CA GLN A 104 3.21 7.31 14.77
C GLN A 104 2.98 8.78 15.11
N VAL A 105 2.20 9.03 16.16
CA VAL A 105 2.03 10.37 16.73
C VAL A 105 3.27 10.70 17.55
N SER A 106 3.83 11.90 17.34
CA SER A 106 4.97 12.43 18.07
C SER A 106 4.65 12.62 19.56
N ALA A 107 5.69 12.87 20.36
CA ALA A 107 5.53 13.26 21.77
C ALA A 107 4.71 14.56 21.94
N THR A 108 4.77 15.48 20.96
CA THR A 108 3.99 16.72 20.94
C THR A 108 2.52 16.49 20.56
N GLY A 109 2.17 15.29 20.10
CA GLY A 109 0.81 14.94 19.71
C GLY A 109 0.48 15.23 18.24
N GLU A 110 1.48 15.22 17.37
CA GLU A 110 1.39 15.59 15.94
C GLU A 110 1.79 14.43 15.04
N ILE A 111 1.45 14.50 13.76
CA ILE A 111 1.96 13.63 12.69
C ILE A 111 2.50 14.45 11.54
N GLU A 112 3.51 13.94 10.85
CA GLU A 112 4.04 14.54 9.64
C GLU A 112 3.53 13.79 8.39
N LEU A 113 2.92 14.54 7.47
CA LEU A 113 2.38 14.05 6.21
C LEU A 113 2.70 15.06 5.11
N LEU A 114 3.28 14.60 3.99
CA LEU A 114 3.58 15.46 2.83
C LEU A 114 4.43 16.71 3.19
N LYS A 115 5.35 16.57 4.16
CA LYS A 115 6.17 17.66 4.74
C LYS A 115 5.38 18.70 5.55
N GLU A 116 4.13 18.41 5.89
CA GLU A 116 3.25 19.24 6.72
C GLU A 116 2.99 18.58 8.08
N HIS A 117 2.84 19.39 9.11
CA HIS A 117 2.58 18.92 10.48
C HIS A 117 1.10 19.06 10.84
N TRP A 118 0.53 17.97 11.35
CA TRP A 118 -0.89 17.90 11.68
C TRP A 118 -1.08 17.52 13.13
N LYS A 119 -1.77 18.38 13.88
CA LYS A 119 -2.12 18.09 15.28
C LYS A 119 -3.09 16.91 15.36
N VAL A 120 -2.84 16.00 16.28
CA VAL A 120 -3.72 14.86 16.53
C VAL A 120 -4.23 14.94 17.96
N SER A 121 -3.39 14.56 18.92
CA SER A 121 -3.64 14.62 20.36
C SER A 121 -2.42 14.11 21.11
N LYS A 122 -2.00 14.83 22.16
CA LYS A 122 -0.97 14.35 23.09
C LYS A 122 -1.35 13.03 23.78
N ARG A 123 -2.65 12.73 23.94
CA ARG A 123 -3.13 11.46 24.51
C ARG A 123 -2.82 10.25 23.63
N LEU A 124 -2.55 10.48 22.35
CA LEU A 124 -2.17 9.47 21.38
C LEU A 124 -0.67 9.46 21.11
N ALA A 125 0.14 10.18 21.89
CA ALA A 125 1.60 10.17 21.74
C ALA A 125 2.14 8.74 21.69
N HIS A 126 3.04 8.49 20.74
CA HIS A 126 3.64 7.19 20.45
C HIS A 126 2.67 6.11 19.96
N LYS A 127 1.37 6.43 19.79
CA LYS A 127 0.39 5.54 19.16
C LYS A 127 0.34 5.78 17.65
N TYR A 128 -0.09 4.76 16.92
CA TYR A 128 -0.26 4.85 15.48
C TYR A 128 -1.66 5.31 15.13
N VAL A 129 -1.74 6.22 14.16
CA VAL A 129 -2.97 6.67 13.56
C VAL A 129 -2.98 6.39 12.07
N TRP A 130 -4.19 6.28 11.54
CA TRP A 130 -4.46 6.13 10.13
C TRP A 130 -4.98 7.46 9.59
N ALA A 131 -4.17 8.18 8.83
CA ALA A 131 -4.57 9.41 8.18
C ALA A 131 -5.01 9.12 6.73
N THR A 132 -6.17 9.61 6.34
CA THR A 132 -6.74 9.45 4.99
C THR A 132 -6.92 10.81 4.37
N LEU A 133 -6.21 11.06 3.28
CA LEU A 133 -6.39 12.23 2.44
C LEU A 133 -7.39 11.89 1.33
N SER A 134 -8.54 12.55 1.34
CA SER A 134 -9.55 12.43 0.28
C SER A 134 -9.35 13.55 -0.74
N THR A 135 -8.90 13.22 -1.95
CA THR A 135 -8.59 14.21 -2.99
C THR A 135 -9.84 14.92 -3.50
N ASN A 136 -10.95 14.21 -3.68
CA ASN A 136 -12.21 14.84 -4.12
C ASN A 136 -12.90 15.67 -3.01
N GLY A 137 -12.73 15.26 -1.76
CA GLY A 137 -13.37 15.88 -0.60
C GLY A 137 -12.49 16.94 0.03
N GLN A 138 -11.27 17.14 -0.49
CA GLN A 138 -10.29 18.11 -0.03
C GLN A 138 -10.17 18.13 1.49
N ARG A 139 -9.96 16.95 2.07
CA ARG A 139 -9.94 16.77 3.52
C ARG A 139 -9.00 15.67 3.95
N LEU A 140 -8.43 15.88 5.12
CA LEU A 140 -7.61 14.92 5.84
C LEU A 140 -8.40 14.41 7.05
N GLU A 141 -8.62 13.10 7.11
CA GLU A 141 -9.34 12.41 8.19
C GLU A 141 -8.35 11.52 8.96
N ILE A 142 -8.22 11.71 10.27
CA ILE A 142 -7.28 10.98 11.12
C ILE A 142 -8.06 10.04 12.03
N TYR A 143 -7.79 8.75 11.92
CA TYR A 143 -8.45 7.69 12.67
C TYR A 143 -7.50 7.02 13.65
N HIS A 144 -8.04 6.56 14.77
CA HIS A 144 -7.33 5.73 15.74
C HIS A 144 -8.17 4.49 16.07
N ARG A 145 -7.51 3.35 16.17
CA ARG A 145 -8.10 2.10 16.62
C ARG A 145 -7.37 1.68 17.92
N PRO A 146 -8.05 1.71 19.08
CA PRO A 146 -7.41 1.38 20.35
C PRO A 146 -6.93 -0.08 20.46
N SER A 147 -7.58 -1.01 19.76
CA SER A 147 -7.24 -2.43 19.76
C SER A 147 -7.76 -3.14 18.51
N ALA A 148 -7.20 -4.32 18.19
CA ALA A 148 -7.63 -5.15 17.06
C ALA A 148 -9.09 -5.63 17.11
N ARG A 149 -9.78 -5.47 18.25
CA ARG A 149 -11.21 -5.77 18.42
C ARG A 149 -12.10 -4.53 18.35
N ALA A 150 -11.54 -3.35 18.65
CA ALA A 150 -12.30 -2.10 18.64
C ALA A 150 -12.63 -1.64 17.21
N GLN A 151 -13.66 -0.83 17.03
CA GLN A 151 -13.89 -0.14 15.77
C GLN A 151 -12.97 1.09 15.65
N PRO A 152 -12.42 1.37 14.45
CA PRO A 152 -11.71 2.60 14.15
C PRO A 152 -12.60 3.82 14.41
N ARG A 153 -12.05 4.85 15.07
CA ARG A 153 -12.77 6.10 15.40
C ARG A 153 -12.08 7.29 14.75
N LEU A 154 -12.87 8.20 14.21
CA LEU A 154 -12.37 9.50 13.74
C LEU A 154 -11.92 10.32 14.95
N VAL A 155 -10.68 10.79 14.93
CA VAL A 155 -10.07 11.58 16.01
C VAL A 155 -10.00 13.05 15.61
N LYS A 156 -9.57 13.32 14.37
CA LYS A 156 -9.44 14.66 13.81
C LYS A 156 -9.84 14.69 12.35
N GLN A 157 -10.31 15.85 11.91
CA GLN A 157 -10.58 16.17 10.53
C GLN A 157 -10.05 17.56 10.23
N TYR A 158 -9.42 17.71 9.08
CA TYR A 158 -8.91 18.98 8.56
C TYR A 158 -9.39 19.18 7.13
N ALA A 159 -9.64 20.44 6.77
CA ALA A 159 -9.67 20.82 5.37
C ALA A 159 -8.25 20.68 4.80
N TYR A 160 -8.15 20.20 3.55
CA TYR A 160 -6.88 20.05 2.85
C TYR A 160 -7.09 20.40 1.39
N ALA A 161 -6.73 21.62 1.02
CA ALA A 161 -6.85 22.10 -0.35
C ALA A 161 -5.84 21.38 -1.26
N MET A 162 -6.30 20.97 -2.43
CA MET A 162 -5.43 20.36 -3.45
C MET A 162 -4.85 21.48 -4.31
N GLY A 163 -3.53 21.52 -4.46
CA GLY A 163 -2.85 22.52 -5.31
C GLY A 163 -3.09 22.34 -6.82
N GLU A 164 -3.67 21.20 -7.21
CA GLU A 164 -3.98 20.87 -8.60
C GLU A 164 -5.44 20.44 -8.76
N ARG A 165 -5.96 20.59 -9.98
CA ARG A 165 -7.34 20.20 -10.30
C ARG A 165 -7.52 18.70 -10.14
N VAL A 166 -8.51 18.33 -9.33
CA VAL A 166 -8.89 16.92 -9.14
C VAL A 166 -9.87 16.49 -10.23
N SER A 167 -9.44 15.55 -11.07
CA SER A 167 -10.26 14.97 -12.13
C SER A 167 -11.15 13.84 -11.58
N PRO A 168 -12.38 13.66 -12.08
CA PRO A 168 -13.21 12.51 -11.71
C PRO A 168 -12.55 11.19 -12.13
N LEU A 169 -12.79 10.13 -11.36
CA LEU A 169 -12.31 8.80 -11.74
C LEU A 169 -13.12 8.24 -12.91
N LEU A 170 -12.43 7.78 -13.96
CA LEU A 170 -13.03 7.14 -15.13
C LEU A 170 -13.89 5.94 -14.72
N ALA A 171 -15.05 5.78 -15.34
CA ALA A 171 -16.02 4.74 -14.98
C ALA A 171 -15.43 3.33 -15.06
N CYS A 172 -14.61 3.05 -16.08
CA CYS A 172 -13.91 1.78 -16.25
C CYS A 172 -12.90 1.48 -15.13
N TYR A 173 -12.47 2.49 -14.38
CA TYR A 173 -11.53 2.37 -13.27
C TYR A 173 -12.20 2.44 -11.91
N ARG A 174 -13.52 2.65 -11.86
CA ARG A 174 -14.29 2.49 -10.63
C ARG A 174 -14.26 1.03 -10.21
N ARG A 175 -13.94 0.78 -8.94
CA ARG A 175 -13.96 -0.58 -8.38
C ARG A 175 -15.41 -1.06 -8.28
N SER A 176 -15.68 -2.26 -8.79
CA SER A 176 -16.98 -2.93 -8.74
C SER A 176 -17.27 -3.60 -7.40
N HIS A 177 -16.24 -3.92 -6.61
CA HIS A 177 -16.39 -4.63 -5.34
C HIS A 177 -16.33 -3.70 -4.12
N ARG A 178 -17.06 -4.13 -3.07
CA ARG A 178 -17.15 -3.46 -1.77
C ARG A 178 -15.74 -3.24 -1.22
N ARG A 179 -15.43 -1.98 -0.88
CA ARG A 179 -14.16 -1.60 -0.25
C ARG A 179 -13.88 -2.54 0.93
N ILE A 180 -12.74 -3.22 0.94
CA ILE A 180 -12.14 -3.61 2.22
C ILE A 180 -11.96 -2.28 2.93
N SER A 181 -12.70 -2.08 4.03
CA SER A 181 -12.46 -0.90 4.86
C SER A 181 -11.02 -1.04 5.30
N VAL A 182 -10.14 -0.20 4.76
CA VAL A 182 -8.71 -0.25 5.05
C VAL A 182 -8.48 -0.05 6.56
N LEU A 183 -9.46 0.58 7.24
CA LEU A 183 -9.52 0.71 8.68
C LEU A 183 -9.73 -0.64 9.43
N LYS A 184 -10.18 -1.71 8.77
CA LYS A 184 -10.23 -3.07 9.33
C LYS A 184 -8.85 -3.75 9.38
N LEU A 185 -7.86 -3.23 8.65
CA LEU A 185 -6.47 -3.70 8.67
C LEU A 185 -5.66 -3.07 9.82
N ILE A 186 -6.28 -2.23 10.65
CA ILE A 186 -5.62 -1.53 11.77
C ILE A 186 -5.51 -2.43 13.00
#